data_AF-A0A969F3B9-F1
#
_entry.id   AF-A0A969F3B9-F1
#
_cell.length_a   1.000
_cell.length_b   1.000
_cell.length_c   1.000
_cell.angle_alpha   90.00
_cell.angle_beta   90.00
_cell.angle_gamma   90.00
#
_symmetry.space_group_name_H-M   'P 1'
#
loop_
_entity.id
_entity.type
_entity.pdbx_description
1 polymer ?
#
loop_
_entity_poly.entity_id
_entity_poly.type
_entity_poly.pdbx_seq_one_letter_code
_entity_poly.pdbx_strand_id
1 'polypeptide(L)'
;MLSDARFVEEFVRSRVERGHGPVRIRADLRARGIEDEQIDAAVTQPTDFWVSRISRVRAKKFGEQLPSDRMEWARQARFLAQRGYPSDVIYLVLNDAND
;
A
#
# COMPACT_ATOMS: atom_id res chain seq x y z
N MET A 1 -15.62 18.60 11.93
CA MET A 1 -16.22 17.41 11.29
C MET A 1 -16.17 17.42 9.75
N LEU A 2 -16.67 18.42 9.00
CA LEU A 2 -16.47 18.44 7.53
C LEU A 2 -14.99 18.64 7.11
N SER A 3 -14.24 19.40 7.90
CA SER A 3 -12.79 19.60 7.69
C SER A 3 -12.00 18.31 7.88
N ASP A 4 -12.39 17.47 8.85
CA ASP A 4 -11.63 16.29 9.24
C ASP A 4 -11.74 15.20 8.17
N ALA A 5 -12.93 15.01 7.59
CA ALA A 5 -13.13 14.07 6.48
C ALA A 5 -12.30 14.46 5.24
N ARG A 6 -12.34 15.75 4.83
CA ARG A 6 -11.54 16.25 3.71
C ARG A 6 -10.05 16.10 3.96
N PHE A 7 -9.60 16.45 5.17
CA PHE A 7 -8.22 16.27 5.58
C PHE A 7 -7.79 14.81 5.48
N VAL A 8 -8.60 13.87 5.97
CA VAL A 8 -8.30 12.43 5.93
C VAL A 8 -8.22 11.95 4.47
N GLU A 9 -9.17 12.31 3.61
CA GLU A 9 -9.15 11.95 2.19
C GLU A 9 -7.91 12.47 1.46
N GLU A 10 -7.58 13.75 1.64
CA GLU A 10 -6.38 14.37 1.06
C GLU A 10 -5.11 13.71 1.59
N PHE A 11 -5.08 13.40 2.89
CA PHE A 11 -3.97 12.71 3.52
C PHE A 11 -3.77 11.31 2.90
N VAL A 12 -4.84 10.51 2.82
CA VAL A 12 -4.78 9.17 2.21
C VAL A 12 -4.27 9.26 0.77
N ARG A 13 -4.85 10.14 -0.05
CA ARG A 13 -4.43 10.36 -1.44
C ARG A 13 -2.94 10.68 -1.53
N SER A 14 -2.49 11.64 -0.72
CA SER A 14 -1.10 12.08 -0.68
C SER A 14 -0.14 10.98 -0.23
N ARG A 15 -0.56 10.02 0.60
CA ARG A 15 0.25 8.86 1.00
C ARG A 15 0.26 7.77 -0.06
N VAL A 16 -0.87 7.51 -0.71
CA VAL A 16 -0.96 6.59 -1.85
C VAL A 16 -0.03 7.04 -2.99
N GLU A 17 -0.01 8.33 -3.31
CA GLU A 17 0.89 8.90 -4.33
C GLU A 17 2.37 8.75 -3.98
N ARG A 18 2.71 8.75 -2.68
CA ARG A 18 4.06 8.46 -2.19
C ARG A 18 4.37 6.96 -2.12
N GLY A 19 3.42 6.10 -2.48
CA GLY A 19 3.59 4.65 -2.50
C GLY A 19 3.54 4.00 -1.12
N HIS A 20 2.73 4.55 -0.21
CA HIS A 20 2.41 3.89 1.06
C HIS A 20 1.17 3.00 0.90
N GLY A 21 1.23 1.83 1.54
CA GLY A 21 0.12 0.89 1.62
C GLY A 21 -0.82 1.17 2.80
N PRO A 22 -1.95 0.45 2.86
CA PRO A 22 -3.05 0.75 3.77
C PRO A 22 -2.64 0.64 5.25
N VAL A 23 -1.78 -0.32 5.62
CA VAL A 23 -1.36 -0.52 7.01
C VAL A 23 -0.63 0.71 7.55
N ARG A 24 0.29 1.26 6.74
CA ARG A 24 1.06 2.45 7.11
C ARG A 24 0.17 3.70 7.16
N ILE A 25 -0.73 3.85 6.20
CA ILE A 25 -1.66 4.99 6.14
C ILE A 25 -2.57 5.01 7.38
N ARG A 26 -3.09 3.85 7.79
CA ARG A 26 -3.89 3.69 9.01
C ARG A 26 -3.09 4.09 10.25
N ALA A 27 -1.86 3.59 10.39
CA ALA A 27 -0.98 3.95 11.50
C ALA A 27 -0.68 5.46 11.53
N ASP A 28 -0.41 6.06 10.38
CA ASP A 28 -0.16 7.49 10.23
C ASP A 28 -1.39 8.33 10.67
N LEU A 29 -2.61 7.92 10.32
CA LEU A 29 -3.84 8.61 10.70
C LEU A 29 -4.16 8.44 12.20
N ARG A 30 -3.99 7.24 12.76
CA ARG A 30 -4.16 7.00 14.21
C ARG A 30 -3.22 7.86 15.05
N ALA A 31 -1.96 7.98 14.62
CA ALA A 31 -0.98 8.84 15.29
C ALA A 31 -1.36 10.33 15.28
N ARG A 32 -2.31 10.74 14.43
CA ARG A 32 -2.86 12.09 14.35
C ARG A 32 -4.18 12.26 15.12
N GLY A 33 -4.64 11.23 15.82
CA GLY A 33 -5.89 11.25 16.59
C GLY A 33 -7.15 11.14 15.74
N ILE A 34 -7.05 10.58 14.52
CA ILE A 34 -8.22 10.30 13.70
C ILE A 34 -8.87 9.00 14.17
N GLU A 35 -10.18 9.01 14.32
CA GLU A 35 -10.98 7.87 14.77
C GLU A 35 -10.96 6.72 13.74
N ASP A 36 -10.99 5.48 14.23
CA ASP A 36 -10.90 4.28 13.38
C ASP A 36 -12.01 4.23 12.32
N GLU A 37 -13.23 4.69 12.64
CA GLU A 37 -14.34 4.76 11.68
C GLU A 37 -14.02 5.68 10.48
N GLN A 38 -13.42 6.84 10.73
CA GLN A 38 -13.02 7.76 9.67
C GLN A 38 -11.84 7.21 8.85
N ILE A 39 -10.92 6.52 9.51
CA ILE A 39 -9.80 5.84 8.85
C ILE A 39 -10.33 4.72 7.94
N ASP A 40 -11.24 3.90 8.45
CA ASP A 40 -11.85 2.80 7.70
C ASP A 40 -12.58 3.32 6.47
N ALA A 41 -13.40 4.36 6.63
CA ALA A 41 -14.11 4.97 5.50
C ALA A 41 -13.15 5.47 4.40
N ALA A 42 -11.99 6.03 4.77
CA ALA A 42 -11.07 6.62 3.80
C ALA A 42 -10.07 5.62 3.19
N VAL A 43 -9.66 4.59 3.94
CA VAL A 43 -8.63 3.62 3.51
C VAL A 43 -9.24 2.37 2.86
N THR A 44 -10.52 2.08 3.11
CA THR A 44 -11.21 0.94 2.49
C THR A 44 -11.30 1.16 0.98
N GLN A 45 -10.57 0.34 0.23
CA GLN A 45 -10.51 0.34 -1.22
C GLN A 45 -10.48 -1.12 -1.69
N PRO A 46 -10.96 -1.42 -2.90
CA PRO A 46 -10.87 -2.76 -3.48
C PRO A 46 -9.42 -3.27 -3.51
N THR A 47 -9.23 -4.59 -3.40
CA THR A 47 -7.90 -5.21 -3.50
C THR A 47 -7.16 -4.77 -4.77
N ASP A 48 -7.85 -4.70 -5.91
CA ASP A 48 -7.31 -4.29 -7.21
C ASP A 48 -6.74 -2.86 -7.20
N PHE A 49 -7.33 -1.96 -6.40
CA PHE A 49 -6.78 -0.63 -6.21
C PHE A 49 -5.36 -0.71 -5.63
N TRP A 50 -5.17 -1.51 -4.58
CA TRP A 50 -3.88 -1.69 -3.93
C TRP A 50 -2.89 -2.48 -4.78
N VAL A 51 -3.35 -3.49 -5.51
CA VAL A 51 -2.55 -4.24 -6.51
C VAL A 51 -2.01 -3.29 -7.57
N SER A 52 -2.83 -2.40 -8.14
CA SER A 52 -2.37 -1.44 -9.15
C SER A 52 -1.27 -0.49 -8.63
N ARG A 53 -1.32 -0.13 -7.34
CA ARG A 53 -0.38 0.79 -6.71
C ARG A 53 0.91 0.10 -6.31
N ILE A 54 0.81 -1.07 -5.68
CA ILE A 54 1.99 -1.83 -5.25
C ILE A 54 2.84 -2.26 -6.45
N SER A 55 2.23 -2.62 -7.59
CA SER A 55 2.94 -2.95 -8.83
C SER A 55 3.77 -1.77 -9.33
N ARG A 56 3.20 -0.55 -9.35
CA ARG A 56 3.93 0.67 -9.73
C ARG A 56 5.07 0.99 -8.76
N VAL A 57 4.83 0.85 -7.45
CA VAL A 57 5.84 1.10 -6.41
C VAL A 57 7.00 0.11 -6.53
N ARG A 58 6.70 -1.15 -6.79
CA ARG A 58 7.69 -2.21 -7.05
C ARG A 58 8.48 -1.90 -8.32
N ALA A 59 7.80 -1.69 -9.45
CA ALA A 59 8.41 -1.47 -10.75
C ALA A 59 9.34 -0.25 -10.76
N LYS A 60 8.94 0.85 -10.09
CA LYS A 60 9.77 2.04 -9.95
C LYS A 60 11.12 1.78 -9.25
N LYS A 61 11.19 0.77 -8.37
CA LYS A 61 12.41 0.45 -7.61
C LYS A 61 13.22 -0.71 -8.20
N PHE A 62 12.54 -1.72 -8.74
CA PHE A 62 13.15 -2.98 -9.15
C PHE A 62 13.06 -3.25 -10.66
N GLY A 63 12.45 -2.36 -11.43
CA GLY A 63 12.15 -2.57 -12.85
C GLY A 63 10.91 -3.43 -13.08
N GLU A 64 10.56 -3.63 -14.35
CA GLU A 64 9.34 -4.36 -14.74
C GLU A 64 9.45 -5.88 -14.47
N GLN A 65 10.66 -6.44 -14.42
CA GLN A 65 10.90 -7.88 -14.26
C GLN A 65 10.60 -8.39 -12.85
N LEU A 66 9.74 -9.40 -12.77
CA LEU A 66 9.41 -10.09 -11.52
C LEU A 66 10.67 -10.75 -10.92
N PRO A 67 10.70 -10.96 -9.59
CA PRO A 67 11.85 -11.58 -8.93
C PRO A 67 12.15 -12.95 -9.53
N SER A 68 13.41 -13.18 -9.90
CA SER A 68 13.86 -14.41 -10.57
C SER A 68 14.21 -15.54 -9.59
N ASP A 69 14.44 -15.20 -8.32
CA ASP A 69 14.78 -16.14 -7.27
C ASP A 69 14.16 -15.77 -5.90
N ARG A 70 14.33 -16.67 -4.91
CA ARG A 70 13.82 -16.47 -3.55
C ARG A 70 14.47 -15.29 -2.82
N MET A 71 15.72 -14.97 -3.12
CA MET A 71 16.44 -13.87 -2.47
C MET A 71 15.90 -12.53 -2.97
N GLU A 72 15.70 -12.38 -4.27
CA GLU A 72 15.04 -11.24 -4.89
C GLU A 72 13.60 -11.10 -4.42
N TRP A 73 12.85 -12.20 -4.38
CA TRP A 73 11.49 -12.21 -3.85
C TRP A 73 11.46 -11.64 -2.43
N ALA A 74 12.31 -12.16 -1.53
CA ALA A 74 12.38 -11.69 -0.15
C ALA A 74 12.79 -10.22 -0.06
N ARG A 75 13.71 -9.76 -0.92
CA ARG A 75 14.13 -8.36 -1.01
C ARG A 75 12.97 -7.45 -1.40
N GLN A 76 12.20 -7.82 -2.42
CA GLN A 76 11.05 -7.05 -2.89
C GLN A 76 9.92 -7.07 -1.85
N ALA A 77 9.58 -8.23 -1.30
CA ALA A 77 8.56 -8.38 -0.27
C ALA A 77 8.85 -7.53 0.97
N ARG A 78 10.09 -7.55 1.49
CA ARG A 78 10.50 -6.71 2.63
C ARG A 78 10.33 -5.23 2.33
N PHE A 79 10.70 -4.78 1.14
CA PHE A 79 10.53 -3.38 0.75
C PHE A 79 9.06 -2.97 0.73
N LEU A 80 8.18 -3.81 0.19
CA LEU A 80 6.74 -3.53 0.11
C LEU A 80 6.08 -3.59 1.48
N ALA A 81 6.48 -4.54 2.34
CA ALA A 81 6.04 -4.61 3.72
C ALA A 81 6.43 -3.35 4.52
N GLN A 82 7.66 -2.83 4.34
CA GLN A 82 8.09 -1.55 4.95
C GLN A 82 7.28 -0.34 4.46
N ARG A 83 6.67 -0.44 3.27
CA ARG A 83 5.73 0.54 2.75
C ARG A 83 4.31 0.38 3.28
N GLY A 84 4.03 -0.68 4.05
CA GLY A 84 2.75 -0.92 4.69
C GLY A 84 1.73 -1.65 3.80
N TYR A 85 2.21 -2.40 2.80
CA TYR A 85 1.35 -3.31 2.05
C TYR A 85 1.17 -4.62 2.82
N PRO A 86 -0.05 -5.17 2.86
CA PRO A 86 -0.32 -6.44 3.52
C PRO A 86 0.25 -7.60 2.70
N SER A 87 0.53 -8.72 3.36
CA SER A 87 1.25 -9.85 2.76
C SER A 87 0.50 -10.50 1.60
N ASP A 88 -0.82 -10.63 1.70
CA ASP A 88 -1.70 -11.15 0.65
C ASP A 88 -1.55 -10.35 -0.66
N VAL A 89 -1.59 -9.02 -0.60
CA VAL A 89 -1.40 -8.14 -1.77
C VAL A 89 0.04 -8.22 -2.30
N ILE A 90 1.02 -8.36 -1.41
CA ILE A 90 2.42 -8.59 -1.81
C ILE A 90 2.55 -9.91 -2.59
N TYR A 91 1.94 -10.98 -2.10
CA TYR A 91 1.97 -12.28 -2.77
C TYR A 91 1.32 -12.22 -4.15
N LEU A 92 0.15 -11.57 -4.27
CA LEU A 92 -0.52 -11.39 -5.57
C LEU A 92 0.41 -10.75 -6.61
N VAL A 93 1.17 -9.72 -6.23
CA VAL A 93 2.01 -8.98 -7.19
C VAL A 93 3.37 -9.63 -7.45
N LEU A 94 3.93 -10.36 -6.48
CA LEU A 94 5.24 -10.99 -6.66
C LEU A 94 5.14 -12.40 -7.27
N ASN A 95 3.97 -13.03 -7.21
CA ASN A 95 3.74 -14.37 -7.72
C ASN A 95 2.88 -14.41 -9.00
N ASP A 96 2.55 -13.25 -9.58
CA ASP A 96 1.74 -13.08 -10.81
C ASP A 96 2.42 -13.61 -12.10
N ALA A 97 3.26 -14.65 -11.96
CA ALA A 97 3.93 -15.38 -13.05
C ALA A 97 3.60 -16.88 -13.02
N ASN A 98 2.42 -17.25 -12.52
CA ASN A 98 1.90 -18.61 -12.59
C ASN A 98 0.39 -18.55 -12.89
N ASP A 99 0.07 -18.19 -14.14
CA ASP A 99 -1.10 -18.67 -14.87
C ASP A 99 -0.67 -18.99 -16.31
#